data_AF-A0A077Z9J1-F1
#
_entry.id   AF-A0A077Z9J1-F1
#
_cell.length_a   1.000
_cell.length_b   1.000
_cell.length_c   1.000
_cell.angle_alpha   90.00
_cell.angle_beta   90.00
_cell.angle_gamma   90.00
#
_symmetry.space_group_name_H-M   'P 1'
#
loop_
_entity.id
_entity.type
_entity.pdbx_description
1 polymer ?
#
loop_
_entity_poly.entity_id
_entity_poly.type
_entity_poly.pdbx_seq_one_letter_code
_entity_poly.pdbx_strand_id
1 'polypeptide(L)'
;MCDEQESLECVSNDGQPNRTFKSASQVDPRNIIKITGLIKKEGDGTFAVAISKDGKEYYVPYSVAREALLPQLLDMYENDVECEVRPNSVVGTKKVNKCDSKA
;
A
#
# COMPACT_ATOMS: atom_id res chain seq x y z
N MET A 1 -44.35 -0.29 -5.43
CA MET A 1 -43.61 0.74 -6.20
C MET A 1 -42.26 0.82 -5.52
N CYS A 2 -41.20 0.32 -6.16
CA CYS A 2 -39.85 0.36 -5.60
C CYS A 2 -39.12 1.50 -6.29
N ASP A 3 -39.09 2.66 -5.64
CA ASP A 3 -38.34 3.83 -6.05
C ASP A 3 -37.59 4.36 -4.83
N GLU A 4 -36.33 3.94 -4.67
CA GLU A 4 -35.34 4.71 -3.89
C GLU A 4 -34.05 4.72 -4.70
N GLN A 5 -33.99 5.65 -5.66
CA GLN A 5 -32.73 6.19 -6.16
C GLN A 5 -32.21 7.17 -5.12
N GLU A 6 -31.21 6.79 -4.32
CA GLU A 6 -30.48 7.73 -3.48
C GLU A 6 -29.15 8.12 -4.15
N SER A 7 -29.25 9.25 -4.85
CA SER A 7 -28.30 10.36 -4.99
C SER A 7 -26.83 10.10 -4.65
N LEU A 8 -26.01 9.99 -5.70
CA LEU A 8 -24.55 10.02 -5.63
C LEU A 8 -24.07 11.42 -6.05
N GLU A 9 -24.24 12.40 -5.16
CA GLU A 9 -23.71 13.75 -5.33
C GLU A 9 -22.66 14.03 -4.26
N CYS A 10 -21.40 13.68 -4.54
CA CYS A 10 -20.27 14.19 -3.76
C CYS A 10 -19.91 15.59 -4.27
N VAL A 11 -20.44 16.59 -3.58
CA VAL A 11 -20.14 18.01 -3.74
C VAL A 11 -18.63 18.27 -3.55
N SER A 12 -18.06 19.02 -4.50
CA SER A 12 -16.67 19.48 -4.52
C SER A 12 -16.43 20.68 -3.57
N ASN A 13 -15.16 21.08 -3.43
CA ASN A 13 -14.56 22.19 -2.64
C ASN A 13 -13.98 21.67 -1.31
N ASP A 14 -12.66 21.69 -1.03
CA ASP A 14 -11.71 22.79 -1.17
C ASP A 14 -10.26 22.33 -1.53
N GLY A 15 -9.57 23.11 -2.36
CA GLY A 15 -8.11 23.34 -2.24
C GLY A 15 -7.08 22.26 -2.64
N GLN A 16 -7.43 21.08 -3.17
CA GLN A 16 -6.44 20.05 -3.55
C GLN A 16 -5.98 20.13 -5.02
N PRO A 17 -4.69 19.86 -5.32
CA PRO A 17 -4.15 19.90 -6.67
C PRO A 17 -4.76 18.78 -7.52
N ASN A 18 -5.82 19.09 -8.27
CA ASN A 18 -6.38 18.35 -9.41
C ASN A 18 -6.25 16.80 -9.37
N ARG A 19 -6.47 16.18 -8.20
CA ARG A 19 -6.51 14.73 -8.03
C ARG A 19 -7.97 14.33 -7.93
N THR A 20 -8.53 13.93 -9.07
CA THR A 20 -9.91 13.45 -9.16
C THR A 20 -10.06 12.25 -8.22
N PHE A 21 -10.69 12.44 -7.07
CA PHE A 21 -11.13 11.34 -6.21
C PHE A 21 -12.19 10.56 -7.00
N LYS A 22 -11.76 9.45 -7.61
CA LYS A 22 -12.68 8.48 -8.20
C LYS A 22 -12.98 7.44 -7.14
N SER A 23 -14.21 7.45 -6.65
CA SER A 23 -14.75 6.40 -5.79
C SER A 23 -14.61 5.05 -6.49
N ALA A 24 -14.19 4.04 -5.72
CA ALA A 24 -13.83 2.72 -6.22
C ALA A 24 -14.92 2.01 -7.02
N SER A 25 -16.18 2.42 -6.90
CA SER A 25 -17.29 1.94 -7.73
C SER A 25 -17.04 2.11 -9.24
N GLN A 26 -16.13 3.00 -9.64
CA GLN A 26 -15.73 3.21 -11.04
C GLN A 26 -14.44 2.49 -11.46
N VAL A 27 -13.73 1.85 -10.53
CA VAL A 27 -12.43 1.21 -10.83
C VAL A 27 -12.66 -0.28 -11.03
N ASP A 28 -12.48 -0.78 -12.25
CA ASP A 28 -12.42 -2.23 -12.48
C ASP A 28 -11.16 -2.75 -11.77
N PRO A 29 -11.29 -3.63 -10.75
CA PRO A 29 -10.15 -4.15 -10.00
C PRO A 29 -9.15 -4.88 -10.91
N ARG A 30 -9.58 -5.41 -12.06
CA ARG A 30 -8.71 -6.06 -13.06
C ARG A 30 -7.80 -5.07 -13.79
N ASN A 31 -8.09 -3.77 -13.69
CA ASN A 31 -7.25 -2.71 -14.22
C ASN A 31 -6.20 -2.23 -13.21
N ILE A 32 -6.31 -2.59 -11.93
CA ILE A 32 -5.32 -2.23 -10.89
C ILE A 32 -4.15 -3.21 -10.92
N ILE A 33 -2.93 -2.65 -10.94
CA ILE A 33 -1.68 -3.43 -10.97
C ILE A 33 -0.98 -3.48 -9.62
N LYS A 34 -1.10 -2.45 -8.78
CA LYS A 34 -0.50 -2.41 -7.44
C LYS A 34 -1.19 -1.39 -6.54
N ILE A 35 -1.01 -1.56 -5.23
CA ILE A 35 -1.28 -0.53 -4.23
C ILE A 35 0.06 0.00 -3.74
N THR A 36 0.21 1.32 -3.67
CA THR A 36 1.47 1.98 -3.29
C THR A 36 1.50 2.46 -1.85
N GLY A 37 0.35 2.45 -1.17
CA GLY A 37 0.26 2.86 0.22
C GLY A 37 -1.18 3.04 0.68
N LEU A 38 -1.31 3.40 1.96
CA LEU A 38 -2.57 3.78 2.58
C LEU A 38 -2.51 5.25 3.01
N ILE A 39 -3.60 5.98 2.79
CA ILE A 39 -3.77 7.36 3.25
C ILE A 39 -4.99 7.40 4.16
N LYS A 40 -4.83 8.00 5.34
CA LYS A 40 -5.94 8.31 6.23
C LYS A 40 -6.38 9.75 5.99
N LYS A 41 -7.65 9.93 5.65
CA LYS A 41 -8.28 11.25 5.56
C LYS A 41 -9.20 11.44 6.76
N GLU A 42 -9.02 12.55 7.46
CA GLU A 42 -9.86 12.90 8.61
C GLU A 42 -11.32 13.04 8.16
N GLY A 43 -12.25 12.44 8.90
CA GLY A 43 -13.67 12.39 8.54
C GLY A 43 -14.07 11.29 7.54
N ASP A 44 -13.20 10.95 6.57
CA ASP A 44 -13.54 10.02 5.47
C ASP A 44 -12.96 8.60 5.62
N GLY A 45 -12.02 8.40 6.55
CA GLY A 45 -11.42 7.10 6.82
C GLY A 45 -10.16 6.82 6.01
N THR A 46 -9.85 5.53 5.80
CA THR A 46 -8.61 5.08 5.14
C THR A 46 -8.86 4.69 3.69
N PHE A 47 -7.96 5.11 2.80
CA PHE A 47 -7.98 4.82 1.38
C PHE A 47 -6.67 4.15 0.96
N ALA A 48 -6.78 3.15 0.08
CA ALA A 48 -5.65 2.58 -0.65
C ALA A 48 -5.35 3.41 -1.90
N VAL A 49 -4.07 3.69 -2.12
CA VAL A 49 -3.59 4.36 -3.33
C VAL A 49 -3.28 3.30 -4.36
N ALA A 50 -4.17 3.12 -5.34
CA ALA A 50 -4.08 2.09 -6.35
C ALA A 50 -3.57 2.66 -7.68
N ILE A 51 -2.65 1.96 -8.33
CA ILE A 51 -2.14 2.29 -9.67
C ILE A 51 -2.79 1.37 -10.68
N SER A 52 -3.34 1.94 -11.75
CA SER A 52 -3.89 1.18 -12.88
C SER A 52 -2.83 0.83 -13.94
N LYS A 53 -3.18 -0.06 -14.88
CA LYS A 53 -2.35 -0.39 -16.06
C LYS A 53 -2.00 0.84 -16.90
N ASP A 54 -2.87 1.84 -16.93
CA ASP A 54 -2.64 3.12 -17.64
C ASP A 54 -1.73 4.10 -16.86
N GLY A 55 -1.22 3.70 -15.69
CA GLY A 55 -0.40 4.54 -14.83
C GLY A 55 -1.17 5.58 -14.01
N LYS A 56 -2.51 5.59 -14.08
CA LYS A 56 -3.35 6.49 -13.28
C LYS A 56 -3.47 6.02 -11.83
N GLU A 57 -3.42 6.98 -10.92
CA GLU A 57 -3.68 6.82 -9.49
C GLU A 57 -5.18 6.90 -9.18
N TYR A 58 -5.64 6.01 -8.30
CA TYR A 58 -6.99 5.95 -7.78
C TYR A 58 -6.98 5.84 -6.26
N TYR A 59 -7.95 6.45 -5.60
CA TYR A 59 -8.14 6.35 -4.15
C TYR A 59 -9.32 5.43 -3.87
N VAL A 60 -9.01 4.21 -3.42
CA VAL A 60 -9.99 3.14 -3.18
C VAL A 60 -10.27 3.07 -1.67
N PRO A 61 -11.52 3.15 -1.18
CA PRO A 61 -11.81 2.95 0.23
C PRO A 61 -11.22 1.63 0.72
N TYR A 62 -10.60 1.63 1.89
CA TYR A 62 -9.88 0.45 2.40
C TYR A 62 -10.78 -0.79 2.54
N SER A 63 -12.08 -0.61 2.84
CA SER A 63 -13.08 -1.68 2.82
C SER A 63 -13.17 -2.37 1.45
N VAL A 64 -13.26 -1.59 0.37
CA VAL A 64 -13.32 -2.11 -1.00
C VAL A 64 -11.99 -2.74 -1.42
N ALA A 65 -10.87 -2.09 -1.09
CA ALA A 65 -9.55 -2.65 -1.39
C ALA A 65 -9.34 -4.02 -0.71
N ARG A 66 -9.80 -4.19 0.53
CA ARG A 66 -9.73 -5.47 1.25
C ARG A 66 -10.54 -6.58 0.60
N GLU A 67 -11.65 -6.26 -0.04
CA GLU A 67 -12.51 -7.25 -0.70
C GLU A 67 -12.06 -7.57 -2.13
N ALA A 68 -11.69 -6.54 -2.91
CA ALA A 68 -11.44 -6.67 -4.35
C ALA A 68 -9.95 -6.68 -4.75
N LEU A 69 -9.07 -6.12 -3.92
CA LEU A 69 -7.64 -5.91 -4.21
C LEU A 69 -6.75 -6.54 -3.13
N LEU A 70 -7.24 -7.60 -2.48
CA LEU A 70 -6.52 -8.27 -1.39
C LEU A 70 -5.10 -8.71 -1.79
N PRO A 71 -4.85 -9.32 -2.97
CA PRO A 71 -3.50 -9.68 -3.38
C PRO A 71 -2.57 -8.46 -3.43
N GLN A 72 -3.01 -7.35 -4.02
CA GLN A 72 -2.20 -6.13 -4.15
C GLN A 72 -1.96 -5.44 -2.79
N LEU A 73 -2.89 -5.58 -1.84
CA LEU A 73 -2.69 -5.11 -0.47
C LEU A 73 -1.62 -5.95 0.24
N LEU A 74 -1.66 -7.27 0.09
CA LEU A 74 -0.64 -8.16 0.67
C LEU A 74 0.73 -7.88 0.07
N ASP A 75 0.82 -7.75 -1.26
CA ASP A 75 2.06 -7.38 -1.95
C ASP A 75 2.65 -6.07 -1.39
N MET A 76 1.82 -5.06 -1.13
CA MET A 76 2.26 -3.79 -0.52
C MET A 76 2.87 -4.04 0.86
N TYR A 77 2.18 -4.79 1.73
CA TYR A 77 2.68 -5.09 3.06
C TYR A 77 3.95 -5.94 3.05
N GLU A 78 4.04 -6.93 2.17
CA GLU A 78 5.20 -7.80 2.02
C GLU A 78 6.44 -7.03 1.55
N ASN A 79 6.26 -6.03 0.67
CA ASN A 79 7.34 -5.14 0.26
C ASN A 79 7.78 -4.16 1.35
N ASP A 80 6.87 -3.79 2.26
CA ASP A 80 7.18 -2.94 3.42
C ASP A 80 7.80 -3.72 4.59
N VAL A 81 7.84 -5.06 4.53
CA VAL A 81 8.60 -5.86 5.50
C VAL A 81 10.09 -5.68 5.20
N GLU A 82 10.69 -4.65 5.79
CA GLU A 82 12.12 -4.65 5.99
C GLU A 82 12.45 -5.87 6.84
N CYS A 83 13.15 -6.84 6.25
CA CYS A 83 13.81 -7.88 7.03
C CYS A 83 14.69 -7.17 8.06
N GLU A 84 14.26 -7.12 9.32
CA GLU A 84 15.15 -6.81 10.42
C GLU A 84 16.24 -7.88 10.38
N VAL A 85 17.33 -7.59 9.68
CA VAL A 85 18.59 -8.29 9.86
C VAL A 85 18.98 -7.95 11.27
N ARG A 86 18.60 -8.82 12.22
CA ARG A 86 19.17 -8.80 13.56
C ARG A 86 20.67 -8.68 13.36
N PRO A 87 21.34 -7.63 13.87
CA PRO A 87 22.78 -7.55 13.76
C PRO A 87 23.29 -8.83 14.40
N ASN A 88 23.92 -9.65 13.56
CA ASN A 88 24.55 -10.89 13.97
C ASN A 88 25.51 -10.50 15.10
N SER A 89 25.11 -10.78 16.34
CA SER A 89 25.84 -10.40 17.54
C SER A 89 27.24 -10.96 17.39
N VAL A 90 28.21 -10.07 17.21
CA VAL A 90 29.64 -10.36 17.15
C VAL A 90 30.03 -10.85 18.55
N VAL A 91 29.82 -12.13 18.84
CA VAL A 91 30.38 -12.78 20.02
C VAL A 91 31.79 -13.22 19.69
N GLY A 92 32.74 -12.34 20.03
CA GLY A 92 34.07 -12.74 20.48
C GLY A 92 35.08 -13.09 19.39
N THR A 93 35.79 -12.08 18.92
CA THR A 93 37.14 -12.25 18.37
C THR A 93 38.06 -12.88 19.43
N LYS A 94 38.16 -14.20 19.50
CA LYS A 94 39.33 -14.86 20.09
C LYS A 94 40.44 -14.88 19.04
N LYS A 95 41.32 -13.89 19.12
CA LYS A 95 42.68 -13.99 18.57
C LYS A 95 43.35 -15.20 19.22
N VAL A 96 43.51 -16.29 18.49
CA VAL A 96 44.47 -17.34 18.82
C VAL A 96 45.58 -17.24 17.80
N ASN A 97 46.69 -16.66 18.25
CA ASN A 97 47.93 -16.56 17.51
C ASN A 97 48.43 -18.01 17.31
N LYS A 98 48.39 -18.51 16.07
CA LYS A 98 49.07 -19.74 15.71
C LYS A 98 50.32 -19.35 14.93
N CYS A 99 51.46 -19.44 15.59
CA CYS A 99 52.76 -19.29 14.96
C CYS A 99 52.88 -20.34 13.84
N ASP A 100 53.11 -19.86 12.62
CA ASP A 100 53.52 -20.67 11.49
C ASP A 100 54.90 -21.28 11.78
N SER A 101 54.94 -22.61 11.93
CA SER A 101 56.15 -23.40 11.71
C SER A 101 56.09 -23.93 10.28
N LYS A 102 56.93 -23.40 9.39
CA LYS A 102 57.15 -23.98 8.06
C LYS A 102 58.57 -23.71 7.56
N ALA A 103 59.49 -24.61 7.91
CA ALA A 103 60.60 -25.14 7.11
C ALA A 103 61.44 -26.06 8.01
#